data_AF-A0AAW1CF19-F1
#
_entry.id   AF-A0AAW1CF19-F1
#
_cell.length_a   1.000
_cell.length_b   1.000
_cell.length_c   1.000
_cell.angle_alpha   90.00
_cell.angle_beta   90.00
_cell.angle_gamma   90.00
#
_symmetry.space_group_name_H-M   'P 1'
#
loop_
_entity.id
_entity.type
_entity.pdbx_description
1 polymer ?
#
loop_
_entity_poly.entity_id
_entity_poly.type
_entity_poly.pdbx_seq_one_letter_code
_entity_poly.pdbx_strand_id
1 'polypeptide(L)'
;MFKFDFVLFINNRYPYAALMELAYGPCAGRVVKIILGLAVFGSCVPNLILAAQNLQLIGLKLTTNQMDISFCYWVLILGTVCCPLMCIGTPKDLKWVGVMSAVSVFITSVLTWYCLIDTPSQPNITIPQPSIESTLIAYGILAFQFDVHPMLLTIQMDMKNKNDLGCAILIAFLISGFLFLITAIICYARFGIHLNYNTLQGLEPSAALYMNLIIVPTQIVLSVIVGISPLFQDLEETLNIPTGFGWKRCLLRTTVMLVAVILAETIPRFDLIMSLIGCSLLGQLMFIYPPLIYNKLRYLYSLKNTSTNYISFNYGTHSLESSFGANHERKKSNTYNLYPETISLLETGSYEHRRPQVGKFILNIFYLENVLYMAPISLKIKTLSHVLILMGISATIVSTCIVMTDIVENAEFTPPCIINSTLASKLLYNQM
;
A
#
# COMPACT_ATOMS: atom_id res chain seq x y z
N MET A 1 3.22 -7.53 30.63
CA MET A 1 1.85 -7.73 30.10
C MET A 1 1.63 -6.92 28.80
N PHE A 2 2.51 -7.05 27.79
CA PHE A 2 2.29 -6.66 26.37
C PHE A 2 2.18 -7.91 25.48
N LYS A 3 2.33 -9.09 26.08
CA LYS A 3 2.29 -10.39 25.41
C LYS A 3 0.88 -10.79 24.99
N PHE A 4 -0.17 -10.17 25.54
CA PHE A 4 -1.57 -10.53 25.26
C PHE A 4 -2.17 -9.69 24.10
N ASP A 5 -1.94 -8.38 24.08
CA ASP A 5 -2.41 -7.50 22.98
C ASP A 5 -1.58 -7.65 21.70
N PHE A 6 -0.28 -7.95 21.82
CA PHE A 6 0.58 -8.26 20.67
C PHE A 6 0.22 -9.60 20.01
N VAL A 7 -0.32 -10.56 20.77
CA VAL A 7 -0.82 -11.84 20.23
C VAL A 7 -2.10 -11.64 19.42
N LEU A 8 -2.94 -10.67 19.78
CA LEU A 8 -4.10 -10.26 18.98
C LEU A 8 -3.66 -9.59 17.66
N PHE A 9 -2.55 -8.84 17.71
CA PHE A 9 -1.86 -8.28 16.55
C PHE A 9 -1.26 -9.32 15.61
N ILE A 10 -0.77 -10.44 16.17
CA ILE A 10 -0.21 -11.58 15.43
C ILE A 10 -1.30 -12.39 14.70
N ASN A 11 -2.56 -12.31 15.16
CA ASN A 11 -3.68 -13.09 14.62
C ASN A 11 -4.62 -12.29 13.71
N ASN A 12 -4.51 -10.96 13.64
CA ASN A 12 -5.33 -10.16 12.73
C ASN A 12 -4.59 -9.98 11.38
N ARG A 13 -5.27 -10.30 10.27
CA ARG A 13 -4.71 -10.25 8.90
C ARG A 13 -4.41 -8.82 8.41
N TYR A 14 -5.03 -7.80 9.00
CA TYR A 14 -4.84 -6.39 8.64
C TYR A 14 -4.25 -5.53 9.78
N PRO A 15 -2.98 -5.74 10.15
CA PRO A 15 -2.36 -5.02 11.25
C PRO A 15 -2.41 -3.50 11.10
N TYR A 16 -2.38 -2.93 9.89
CA TYR A 16 -2.38 -1.48 9.69
C TYR A 16 -3.76 -0.85 10.00
N ALA A 17 -4.84 -1.47 9.48
CA ALA A 17 -6.20 -1.10 9.82
C ALA A 17 -6.50 -1.37 11.31
N ALA A 18 -5.99 -2.47 11.86
CA ALA A 18 -6.09 -2.80 13.28
C ALA A 18 -5.32 -1.82 14.17
N LEU A 19 -4.14 -1.35 13.74
CA LEU A 19 -3.35 -0.34 14.46
C LEU A 19 -4.09 0.98 14.49
N MET A 20 -4.73 1.35 13.38
CA MET A 20 -5.57 2.54 13.29
C MET A 20 -6.85 2.39 14.14
N GLU A 21 -7.48 1.21 14.13
CA GLU A 21 -8.63 0.90 14.97
C GLU A 21 -8.29 0.97 16.46
N LEU A 22 -7.13 0.45 16.86
CA LEU A 22 -6.64 0.54 18.22
C LEU A 22 -6.34 1.99 18.63
N ALA A 23 -5.81 2.80 17.71
CA ALA A 23 -5.43 4.18 18.00
C ALA A 23 -6.63 5.15 18.02
N TYR A 24 -7.57 5.02 17.08
CA TYR A 24 -8.63 6.01 16.82
C TYR A 24 -10.06 5.41 16.77
N GLY A 25 -10.20 4.10 16.97
CA GLY A 25 -11.48 3.40 16.99
C GLY A 25 -11.90 2.78 15.65
N PRO A 26 -13.00 2.01 15.65
CA PRO A 26 -13.40 1.11 14.54
C PRO A 26 -13.72 1.84 13.23
N CYS A 27 -14.21 3.07 13.30
CA CYS A 27 -14.49 3.86 12.10
C CYS A 27 -13.20 4.21 11.33
N ALA A 28 -12.14 4.58 12.05
CA ALA A 28 -10.86 4.94 11.44
C ALA A 28 -10.17 3.72 10.82
N GLY A 29 -10.23 2.56 11.51
CA GLY A 29 -9.76 1.29 10.96
C GLY A 29 -10.45 0.93 9.64
N ARG A 30 -11.78 1.12 9.56
CA ARG A 30 -12.54 0.87 8.32
C ARG A 30 -12.15 1.79 7.17
N VAL A 31 -11.92 3.08 7.43
CA VAL A 31 -11.48 4.03 6.38
C VAL A 31 -10.13 3.62 5.80
N VAL A 32 -9.16 3.34 6.67
CA VAL A 32 -7.82 2.92 6.25
C VAL A 32 -7.87 1.58 5.49
N LYS A 33 -8.72 0.64 5.93
CA LYS A 33 -8.97 -0.61 5.23
C LYS A 33 -9.48 -0.39 3.79
N ILE A 34 -10.44 0.52 3.60
CA ILE A 34 -10.95 0.87 2.27
C ILE A 34 -9.87 1.50 1.40
N ILE A 35 -9.09 2.44 1.93
CA ILE A 35 -7.99 3.10 1.20
C ILE A 35 -6.93 2.08 0.78
N LEU A 36 -6.58 1.15 1.67
CA LEU A 36 -5.66 0.06 1.36
C LEU A 36 -6.17 -0.83 0.23
N GLY A 37 -7.46 -1.19 0.28
CA GLY A 37 -8.10 -1.99 -0.76
C GLY A 37 -8.14 -1.27 -2.11
N LEU A 38 -8.48 0.02 -2.11
CA LEU A 38 -8.47 0.86 -3.32
C LEU A 38 -7.07 1.02 -3.90
N ALA A 39 -6.03 1.11 -3.06
CA ALA A 39 -4.65 1.21 -3.51
C ALA A 39 -4.17 -0.08 -4.20
N VAL A 40 -4.45 -1.24 -3.59
CA VAL A 40 -4.11 -2.55 -4.17
C VAL A 40 -4.89 -2.81 -5.45
N PHE A 41 -6.17 -2.43 -5.49
CA PHE A 41 -6.97 -2.50 -6.69
C PHE A 41 -6.41 -1.59 -7.80
N GLY A 42 -6.15 -0.33 -7.44
CA GLY A 42 -5.63 0.68 -8.34
C GLY A 42 -4.29 0.25 -8.96
N SER A 43 -3.41 -0.39 -8.19
CA SER A 43 -2.11 -0.84 -8.71
C SER A 43 -2.19 -1.90 -9.79
N CYS A 44 -3.32 -2.61 -9.90
CA CYS A 44 -3.54 -3.60 -10.95
C CYS A 44 -3.79 -2.95 -12.32
N VAL A 45 -4.48 -1.80 -12.34
CA VAL A 45 -4.89 -1.10 -13.57
C VAL A 45 -3.69 -0.67 -14.44
N PRO A 46 -2.71 0.10 -13.96
CA PRO A 46 -1.60 0.55 -14.79
C PRO A 46 -0.67 -0.62 -15.19
N ASN A 47 -0.59 -1.67 -14.37
CA ASN A 47 0.11 -2.90 -14.72
C ASN A 47 -0.54 -3.61 -15.92
N LEU A 48 -1.87 -3.71 -15.95
CA LEU A 48 -2.60 -4.27 -17.10
C LEU A 48 -2.38 -3.44 -18.38
N ILE A 49 -2.43 -2.11 -18.27
CA ILE A 49 -2.14 -1.20 -19.39
C ILE A 49 -0.71 -1.43 -19.90
N LEU A 50 0.29 -1.44 -19.03
CA LEU A 50 1.68 -1.63 -19.41
C LEU A 50 1.91 -2.99 -20.07
N ALA A 51 1.28 -4.06 -19.56
CA ALA A 51 1.35 -5.38 -20.17
C ALA A 51 0.70 -5.40 -21.57
N ALA A 52 -0.48 -4.79 -21.73
CA ALA A 52 -1.18 -4.71 -23.01
C ALA A 52 -0.41 -3.90 -24.06
N GLN A 53 0.20 -2.78 -23.67
CA GLN A 53 1.08 -1.99 -24.54
C GLN A 53 2.25 -2.83 -25.04
N ASN A 54 2.95 -3.53 -24.14
CA ASN A 54 4.09 -4.37 -24.52
C ASN A 54 3.69 -5.56 -25.42
N LEU A 55 2.51 -6.16 -25.23
CA LEU A 55 1.98 -7.19 -26.12
C LEU A 55 1.57 -6.65 -27.51
N GLN A 56 1.02 -5.45 -27.57
CA GLN A 56 0.74 -4.78 -28.85
C GLN A 56 2.02 -4.53 -29.64
N LEU A 57 3.10 -4.13 -28.96
CA LEU A 57 4.42 -3.94 -29.58
C LEU A 57 4.96 -5.24 -30.20
N ILE A 58 4.67 -6.40 -29.60
CA ILE A 58 4.99 -7.71 -30.18
C ILE A 58 4.23 -7.90 -31.49
N GLY A 59 2.91 -7.72 -31.49
CA GLY A 59 2.08 -7.91 -32.70
C GLY A 59 2.61 -7.11 -33.89
N LEU A 60 2.96 -5.84 -33.63
CA LEU A 60 3.49 -4.90 -34.63
C LEU A 60 4.90 -5.28 -35.11
N LYS A 61 5.85 -5.48 -34.18
CA LYS A 61 7.27 -5.66 -34.54
C LYS A 61 7.61 -7.08 -35.01
N LEU A 62 6.98 -8.13 -34.44
CA LEU A 62 7.30 -9.54 -34.74
C LEU A 62 6.58 -10.09 -35.98
N THR A 63 5.38 -9.58 -36.31
CA THR A 63 4.56 -10.09 -37.41
C THR A 63 4.66 -9.26 -38.70
N THR A 64 5.61 -8.32 -38.79
CA THR A 64 5.74 -7.43 -39.96
C THR A 64 4.40 -6.76 -40.32
N ASN A 65 3.69 -6.24 -39.32
CA ASN A 65 2.39 -5.55 -39.47
C ASN A 65 1.19 -6.41 -39.97
N GLN A 66 1.27 -7.75 -39.89
CA GLN A 66 0.17 -8.63 -40.31
C GLN A 66 -0.86 -8.96 -39.22
N MET A 67 -0.54 -8.72 -37.94
CA MET A 67 -1.42 -8.99 -36.79
C MET A 67 -1.55 -7.74 -35.91
N ASP A 68 -2.28 -6.74 -36.41
CA ASP A 68 -2.58 -5.50 -35.68
C ASP A 68 -3.73 -5.71 -34.69
N ILE A 69 -3.50 -6.51 -33.64
CA ILE A 69 -4.42 -6.61 -32.51
C ILE A 69 -4.30 -5.31 -31.70
N SER A 70 -5.38 -4.53 -31.70
CA SER A 70 -5.45 -3.26 -30.96
C SER A 70 -5.22 -3.45 -29.45
N PHE A 71 -4.63 -2.43 -28.81
CA PHE A 71 -4.43 -2.32 -27.36
C PHE A 71 -5.64 -2.82 -26.55
N CYS A 72 -6.84 -2.40 -26.95
CA CYS A 72 -8.08 -2.72 -26.28
C CYS A 72 -8.35 -4.24 -26.18
N TYR A 73 -8.13 -4.98 -27.28
CA TYR A 73 -8.27 -6.44 -27.25
C TYR A 73 -7.22 -7.10 -26.37
N TRP A 74 -5.99 -6.57 -26.32
CA TRP A 74 -4.95 -7.09 -25.43
C TRP A 74 -5.29 -6.92 -23.95
N VAL A 75 -5.90 -5.80 -23.55
CA VAL A 75 -6.39 -5.60 -22.18
C VAL A 75 -7.46 -6.64 -21.83
N LEU A 76 -8.41 -6.91 -22.73
CA LEU A 76 -9.44 -7.94 -22.55
C LEU A 76 -8.87 -9.36 -22.46
N ILE A 77 -7.92 -9.69 -23.35
CA ILE A 77 -7.23 -10.99 -23.34
C ILE A 77 -6.50 -11.17 -22.00
N LEU A 78 -5.74 -10.16 -21.56
CA LEU A 78 -5.04 -10.19 -20.29
C LEU A 78 -5.98 -10.33 -19.10
N GLY A 79 -7.09 -9.58 -19.07
CA GLY A 79 -8.09 -9.71 -18.02
C GLY A 79 -8.70 -11.12 -17.98
N THR A 80 -8.97 -11.70 -19.15
CA THR A 80 -9.52 -13.06 -19.29
C THR A 80 -8.51 -14.13 -18.89
N VAL A 81 -7.22 -13.94 -19.17
CA VAL A 81 -6.14 -14.87 -18.76
C VAL A 81 -5.84 -14.76 -17.27
N CYS A 82 -5.88 -13.55 -16.72
CA CYS A 82 -5.68 -13.32 -15.29
C CYS A 82 -6.80 -13.95 -14.45
N CYS A 83 -8.06 -13.92 -14.92
CA CYS A 83 -9.21 -14.48 -14.21
C CYS A 83 -9.02 -15.94 -13.74
N PRO A 84 -8.77 -16.94 -14.61
CA PRO A 84 -8.59 -18.33 -14.20
C PRO A 84 -7.34 -18.51 -13.33
N LEU A 85 -6.24 -17.82 -13.64
CA LEU A 85 -5.01 -17.89 -12.85
C LEU A 85 -5.24 -17.40 -11.40
N MET A 86 -6.00 -16.31 -11.25
CA MET A 86 -6.40 -15.80 -9.95
C MET A 86 -7.38 -16.74 -9.25
N CYS A 87 -8.28 -17.40 -9.96
CA CYS A 87 -9.25 -18.31 -9.34
C CYS A 87 -8.59 -19.61 -8.82
N ILE A 88 -7.53 -20.08 -9.48
CA ILE A 88 -6.79 -21.30 -9.12
C ILE A 88 -5.76 -21.02 -8.02
N GLY A 89 -5.18 -19.81 -8.00
CA GLY A 89 -4.18 -19.40 -7.02
C GLY A 89 -4.67 -19.48 -5.58
N THR A 90 -4.22 -20.51 -4.86
CA THR A 90 -4.32 -20.61 -3.39
C THR A 90 -3.07 -19.96 -2.77
N PRO A 91 -3.14 -19.32 -1.59
CA PRO A 91 -1.98 -18.69 -0.95
C PRO A 91 -0.75 -19.60 -0.81
N LYS A 92 -0.94 -20.92 -0.78
CA LYS A 92 0.13 -21.93 -0.73
C LYS A 92 1.03 -21.95 -1.98
N ASP A 93 0.49 -21.58 -3.14
CA ASP A 93 1.21 -21.61 -4.42
C ASP A 93 1.86 -20.25 -4.76
N LEU A 94 1.46 -19.18 -4.05
CA LEU A 94 1.96 -17.81 -4.30
C LEU A 94 3.47 -17.66 -4.08
N LYS A 95 4.09 -18.49 -3.22
CA LYS A 95 5.54 -18.43 -2.99
C LYS A 95 6.34 -18.68 -4.26
N TRP A 96 5.94 -19.66 -5.07
CA TRP A 96 6.65 -20.00 -6.31
C TRP A 96 6.38 -18.97 -7.38
N VAL A 97 5.13 -18.49 -7.49
CA VAL A 97 4.75 -17.40 -8.40
C VAL A 97 5.54 -16.12 -8.09
N GLY A 98 5.69 -15.76 -6.80
CA GLY A 98 6.47 -14.62 -6.37
C GLY A 98 7.96 -14.74 -6.69
N VAL A 99 8.56 -15.92 -6.48
CA VAL A 99 9.97 -16.17 -6.85
C VAL A 99 10.17 -16.11 -8.37
N MET A 100 9.28 -16.72 -9.15
CA MET A 100 9.36 -16.65 -10.62
C MET A 100 9.22 -15.20 -11.12
N SER A 101 8.28 -14.44 -10.54
CA SER A 101 8.12 -13.02 -10.83
C SER A 101 9.39 -12.23 -10.52
N ALA A 102 9.98 -12.40 -9.33
CA ALA A 102 11.22 -11.72 -8.95
C ALA A 102 12.39 -12.07 -9.89
N VAL A 103 12.58 -13.34 -10.23
CA VAL A 103 13.63 -13.77 -11.18
C VAL A 103 13.40 -13.14 -12.56
N SER A 104 12.15 -13.10 -13.04
CA SER A 104 11.83 -12.46 -14.31
C SER A 104 12.12 -10.96 -14.31
N VAL A 105 11.92 -10.23 -13.19
CA VAL A 105 12.30 -8.81 -13.05
C VAL A 105 13.80 -8.61 -13.26
N PHE A 106 14.65 -9.49 -12.71
CA PHE A 106 16.10 -9.38 -12.90
C PHE A 106 16.49 -9.62 -14.36
N ILE A 107 15.89 -10.64 -14.99
CA ILE A 107 16.15 -10.96 -16.39
C ILE A 107 15.72 -9.81 -17.30
N THR A 108 14.51 -9.27 -17.11
CA THR A 108 14.00 -8.13 -17.90
C THR A 108 14.84 -6.88 -17.68
N SER A 109 15.31 -6.62 -16.45
CA SER A 109 16.20 -5.48 -16.18
C SER A 109 17.51 -5.58 -16.97
N VAL A 110 18.17 -6.74 -16.94
CA VAL A 110 19.43 -6.97 -17.69
C VAL A 110 19.22 -6.89 -19.19
N LEU A 111 18.16 -7.50 -19.72
CA LEU A 111 17.82 -7.40 -21.15
C LEU A 111 17.51 -5.96 -21.56
N THR A 112 16.81 -5.20 -20.70
CA THR A 112 16.51 -3.79 -20.95
C THR A 112 17.79 -2.97 -21.01
N TRP A 113 18.73 -3.16 -20.07
CA TRP A 113 20.02 -2.47 -20.10
C TRP A 113 20.83 -2.80 -21.34
N TYR A 114 20.84 -4.08 -21.74
CA TYR A 114 21.49 -4.50 -22.99
C TYR A 114 20.89 -3.76 -24.19
N CYS A 115 19.56 -3.74 -24.33
CA CYS A 115 18.90 -3.05 -25.46
C CYS A 115 19.16 -1.54 -25.45
N LEU A 116 19.16 -0.91 -24.27
CA LEU A 116 19.44 0.52 -24.12
C LEU A 116 20.89 0.89 -24.50
N ILE A 117 21.85 0.00 -24.25
CA ILE A 117 23.26 0.22 -24.58
C ILE A 117 23.53 -0.07 -26.06
N ASP A 118 22.87 -1.08 -26.62
CA ASP A 118 23.01 -1.47 -28.03
C ASP A 118 22.40 -0.44 -28.99
N THR A 119 21.31 0.21 -28.58
CA THR A 119 20.66 1.26 -29.38
C THR A 119 21.62 2.47 -29.57
N PRO A 120 21.76 3.01 -30.79
CA PRO A 120 22.61 4.17 -31.05
C PRO A 120 22.18 5.40 -30.23
N SER A 121 23.14 6.19 -29.77
CA SER A 121 22.84 7.42 -29.00
C SER A 121 22.18 8.45 -29.89
N GLN A 122 21.19 9.15 -29.36
CA GLN A 122 20.58 10.28 -30.07
C GLN A 122 21.56 11.47 -30.08
N PRO A 123 21.77 12.12 -31.23
CA PRO A 123 22.55 13.36 -31.29
C PRO A 123 21.79 14.49 -30.57
N ASN A 124 22.52 15.38 -29.89
CA ASN A 124 21.99 16.52 -29.12
C ASN A 124 21.14 16.14 -27.88
N ILE A 125 21.78 15.47 -26.92
CA ILE A 125 21.19 15.16 -25.61
C ILE A 125 20.95 16.47 -24.85
N THR A 126 19.71 16.92 -24.84
CA THR A 126 19.27 18.03 -24.00
C THR A 126 18.59 17.47 -22.76
N ILE A 127 18.97 18.02 -21.62
CA ILE A 127 18.39 17.71 -20.32
C ILE A 127 17.34 18.79 -20.02
N PRO A 128 16.04 18.45 -19.96
CA PRO A 128 15.02 19.44 -19.67
C PRO A 128 15.11 19.88 -18.21
N GLN A 129 14.82 21.15 -17.93
CA GLN A 129 14.66 21.62 -16.56
C GLN A 129 13.37 21.06 -15.95
N PRO A 130 13.36 20.66 -14.67
CA PRO A 130 12.18 20.11 -14.04
C PRO A 130 11.10 21.19 -13.89
N SER A 131 9.92 20.95 -14.46
CA SER A 131 8.72 21.74 -14.17
C SER A 131 8.07 21.28 -12.87
N ILE A 132 7.28 22.15 -12.24
CA ILE A 132 6.53 21.79 -11.02
C ILE A 132 5.60 20.60 -11.29
N GLU A 133 4.92 20.61 -12.43
CA GLU A 133 4.00 19.54 -12.85
C GLU A 133 4.73 18.21 -13.01
N SER A 134 5.81 18.16 -13.80
CA SER A 134 6.61 16.94 -13.97
C SER A 134 7.18 16.39 -12.66
N THR A 135 7.52 17.29 -11.72
CA THR A 135 8.04 16.92 -10.40
C THR A 135 6.95 16.27 -9.54
N LEU A 136 5.72 16.78 -9.59
CA LEU A 136 4.59 16.21 -8.86
C LEU A 136 4.13 14.89 -9.47
N ILE A 137 4.10 14.78 -10.80
CA ILE A 137 3.80 13.52 -11.49
C ILE A 137 4.83 12.46 -11.09
N ALA A 138 6.12 12.81 -11.12
CA ALA A 138 7.22 11.93 -10.73
C ALA A 138 7.13 11.54 -9.25
N TYR A 139 6.78 12.47 -8.34
CA TYR A 139 6.53 12.16 -6.93
C TYR A 139 5.44 11.10 -6.78
N GLY A 140 4.32 11.23 -7.49
CA GLY A 140 3.25 10.24 -7.47
C GLY A 140 3.70 8.87 -7.94
N ILE A 141 4.41 8.81 -9.07
CA ILE A 141 4.94 7.54 -9.60
C ILE A 141 5.93 6.91 -8.63
N LEU A 142 6.81 7.69 -7.99
CA LEU A 142 7.75 7.19 -6.99
C LEU A 142 7.04 6.71 -5.72
N ALA A 143 6.04 7.44 -5.24
CA ALA A 143 5.22 7.02 -4.11
C ALA A 143 4.48 5.71 -4.41
N PHE A 144 3.99 5.55 -5.64
CA PHE A 144 3.44 4.28 -6.12
C PHE A 144 4.47 3.16 -6.16
N GLN A 145 5.66 3.45 -6.70
CA GLN A 145 6.69 2.44 -6.96
C GLN A 145 7.33 1.88 -5.69
N PHE A 146 7.49 2.71 -4.66
CA PHE A 146 8.12 2.34 -3.39
C PHE A 146 7.12 1.99 -2.28
N ASP A 147 5.82 1.88 -2.59
CA ASP A 147 4.86 1.46 -1.60
C ASP A 147 4.86 -0.07 -1.40
N VAL A 148 5.00 -0.48 -0.15
CA VAL A 148 4.93 -1.89 0.28
C VAL A 148 3.85 -2.06 1.35
N HIS A 149 3.27 -0.97 1.89
CA HIS A 149 2.41 -1.00 3.08
C HIS A 149 1.20 -1.95 2.96
N PRO A 150 0.50 -2.04 1.81
CA PRO A 150 -0.61 -2.98 1.64
C PRO A 150 -0.21 -4.45 1.69
N MET A 151 1.02 -4.79 1.31
CA MET A 151 1.48 -6.17 1.19
C MET A 151 2.40 -6.62 2.34
N LEU A 152 3.03 -5.66 3.03
CA LEU A 152 3.99 -5.88 4.12
C LEU A 152 3.45 -6.81 5.20
N LEU A 153 2.15 -6.74 5.45
CA LEU A 153 1.48 -7.45 6.53
C LEU A 153 1.10 -8.88 6.16
N THR A 154 0.65 -9.10 4.92
CA THR A 154 0.45 -10.45 4.38
C THR A 154 1.79 -11.20 4.37
N ILE A 155 2.85 -10.53 3.89
CA ILE A 155 4.21 -11.09 3.91
C ILE A 155 4.63 -11.41 5.34
N GLN A 156 4.47 -10.48 6.29
CA GLN A 156 4.83 -10.72 7.69
C GLN A 156 4.12 -11.94 8.30
N MET A 157 2.83 -12.15 7.98
CA MET A 157 2.08 -13.29 8.49
C MET A 157 2.51 -14.61 7.87
N ASP A 158 2.96 -14.57 6.61
CA ASP A 158 3.44 -15.72 5.86
C ASP A 158 4.94 -16.03 6.11
N MET A 159 5.68 -15.11 6.74
CA MET A 159 7.09 -15.32 7.11
C MET A 159 7.24 -16.34 8.24
N LYS A 160 8.14 -17.31 8.05
CA LYS A 160 8.55 -18.28 9.08
C LYS A 160 9.01 -17.58 10.36
N ASN A 161 9.79 -16.51 10.21
CA ASN A 161 10.26 -15.65 11.30
C ASN A 161 9.77 -14.21 11.08
N LYS A 162 8.76 -13.78 11.85
CA LYS A 162 8.17 -12.44 11.72
C LYS A 162 9.10 -11.29 12.09
N ASN A 163 10.17 -11.58 12.85
CA ASN A 163 11.13 -10.57 13.32
C ASN A 163 12.12 -10.12 12.23
N ASP A 164 12.30 -10.92 11.18
CA ASP A 164 13.26 -10.63 10.10
C ASP A 164 12.68 -9.68 9.04
N LEU A 165 11.42 -9.27 9.19
CA LEU A 165 10.68 -8.44 8.23
C LEU A 165 11.41 -7.13 7.89
N GLY A 166 11.91 -6.42 8.90
CA GLY A 166 12.60 -5.14 8.69
C GLY A 166 13.86 -5.28 7.83
N CYS A 167 14.65 -6.34 8.05
CA CYS A 167 15.83 -6.65 7.25
C CYS A 167 15.44 -7.02 5.82
N ALA A 168 14.41 -7.86 5.65
CA ALA A 168 13.90 -8.26 4.34
C ALA A 168 13.41 -7.05 3.51
N ILE A 169 12.65 -6.14 4.12
CA ILE A 169 12.18 -4.92 3.46
C ILE A 169 13.36 -4.02 3.05
N LEU A 170 14.34 -3.83 3.93
CA LEU A 170 15.51 -2.99 3.64
C LEU A 170 16.28 -3.55 2.44
N ILE A 171 16.55 -4.86 2.42
CA ILE A 171 17.23 -5.52 1.31
C ILE A 171 16.41 -5.37 0.01
N ALA A 172 15.09 -5.59 0.08
CA ALA A 172 14.21 -5.46 -1.08
C ALA A 172 14.22 -4.02 -1.66
N PHE A 173 14.20 -3.00 -0.80
CA PHE A 173 14.29 -1.61 -1.23
C PHE A 173 15.65 -1.25 -1.83
N LEU A 174 16.76 -1.73 -1.24
CA LEU A 174 18.09 -1.49 -1.78
C LEU A 174 18.25 -2.10 -3.18
N ILE A 175 17.81 -3.35 -3.36
CA ILE A 175 17.86 -4.04 -4.65
C ILE A 175 17.00 -3.33 -5.68
N SER A 176 15.74 -3.04 -5.35
CA SER A 176 14.80 -2.37 -6.28
C SER A 176 15.29 -0.97 -6.65
N GLY A 177 15.75 -0.20 -5.66
CA GLY A 177 16.34 1.13 -5.86
C GLY A 177 17.57 1.09 -6.77
N PHE A 178 18.43 0.09 -6.63
CA PHE A 178 19.57 -0.11 -7.51
C PHE A 178 19.17 -0.39 -8.96
N LEU A 179 18.18 -1.28 -9.17
CA LEU A 179 17.67 -1.58 -10.52
C LEU A 179 17.07 -0.33 -11.19
N PHE A 180 16.26 0.44 -10.46
CA PHE A 180 15.69 1.69 -10.97
C PHE A 180 16.76 2.74 -11.27
N LEU A 181 17.75 2.90 -10.38
CA LEU A 181 18.82 3.89 -10.53
C LEU A 181 19.66 3.61 -11.78
N ILE A 182 20.09 2.37 -12.01
CA ILE A 182 20.85 2.02 -13.22
C ILE A 182 20.04 2.32 -14.47
N THR A 183 18.78 1.90 -14.50
CA THR A 183 17.90 2.12 -15.64
C THR A 183 17.74 3.61 -15.93
N ALA A 184 17.49 4.42 -14.90
CA ALA A 184 17.35 5.87 -15.01
C ALA A 184 18.63 6.53 -15.54
N ILE A 185 19.80 6.14 -15.04
CA ILE A 185 21.10 6.66 -15.50
C ILE A 185 21.31 6.38 -16.99
N ILE A 186 21.08 5.15 -17.44
CA ILE A 186 21.27 4.78 -18.86
C ILE A 186 20.29 5.55 -19.75
N CYS A 187 19.00 5.56 -19.39
CA CYS A 187 17.96 6.27 -20.13
C CYS A 187 18.31 7.76 -20.31
N TYR A 188 18.67 8.42 -19.21
CA TYR A 188 18.94 9.86 -19.23
C TYR A 188 20.25 10.21 -19.94
N ALA A 189 21.30 9.41 -19.72
CA ALA A 189 22.61 9.65 -20.33
C ALA A 189 22.63 9.39 -21.84
N ARG A 190 21.67 8.63 -22.40
CA ARG A 190 21.65 8.28 -23.83
C ARG A 190 20.51 8.88 -24.65
N PHE A 191 19.35 9.10 -24.03
CA PHE A 191 18.14 9.52 -24.76
C PHE A 191 17.65 10.93 -24.38
N GLY A 192 17.96 11.44 -23.18
CA GLY A 192 17.55 12.77 -22.74
C GLY A 192 16.03 13.01 -22.92
N ILE A 193 15.68 14.07 -23.66
CA ILE A 193 14.28 14.43 -24.00
C ILE A 193 13.54 13.45 -24.91
N HIS A 194 14.22 12.53 -25.59
CA HIS A 194 13.59 11.60 -26.55
C HIS A 194 13.06 10.32 -25.90
N LEU A 195 12.88 10.30 -24.58
CA LEU A 195 12.39 9.15 -23.85
C LEU A 195 10.86 9.06 -23.94
N ASN A 196 10.34 7.90 -24.33
CA ASN A 196 8.92 7.59 -24.19
C ASN A 196 8.62 7.11 -22.77
N TYR A 197 7.40 7.32 -22.27
CA TYR A 197 6.95 6.80 -20.98
C TYR A 197 7.13 5.28 -20.88
N ASN A 198 6.78 4.54 -21.94
CA ASN A 198 7.20 3.15 -22.09
C ASN A 198 8.51 3.10 -22.87
N THR A 199 9.62 2.98 -22.15
CA THR A 199 10.97 2.96 -22.75
C THR A 199 11.13 1.88 -23.82
N LEU A 200 10.50 0.70 -23.67
CA LEU A 200 10.63 -0.40 -24.62
C LEU A 200 10.07 -0.05 -26.01
N GLN A 201 9.13 0.91 -26.09
CA GLN A 201 8.55 1.37 -27.35
C GLN A 201 9.55 2.17 -28.20
N GLY A 202 10.45 2.91 -27.55
CA GLY A 202 11.46 3.72 -28.23
C GLY A 202 12.67 2.93 -28.73
N LEU A 203 12.77 1.63 -28.44
CA LEU A 203 13.93 0.82 -28.79
C LEU A 203 13.85 0.21 -30.19
N GLU A 204 15.01 0.10 -30.82
CA GLU A 204 15.16 -0.53 -32.13
C GLU A 204 14.89 -2.03 -32.08
N PRO A 205 14.33 -2.63 -33.15
CA PRO A 205 14.04 -4.06 -33.19
C PRO A 205 15.32 -4.92 -33.04
N SER A 206 15.40 -5.69 -31.96
CA SER A 206 16.48 -6.65 -31.70
C SER A 206 15.94 -7.94 -31.09
N ALA A 207 16.69 -9.05 -31.19
CA ALA A 207 16.31 -10.32 -30.56
C ALA A 207 16.11 -10.18 -29.04
N ALA A 208 16.97 -9.38 -28.39
CA ALA A 208 16.86 -9.09 -26.97
C ALA A 208 15.58 -8.30 -26.64
N LEU A 209 15.21 -7.32 -27.49
CA LEU A 209 13.96 -6.57 -27.31
C LEU A 209 12.74 -7.50 -27.43
N TYR A 210 12.71 -8.40 -28.41
CA TYR A 210 11.60 -9.35 -28.57
C TYR A 210 11.45 -10.28 -27.36
N MET A 211 12.56 -10.80 -26.84
CA MET A 211 12.54 -11.59 -25.60
C MET A 211 12.01 -10.77 -24.43
N ASN A 212 12.46 -9.52 -24.29
CA ASN A 212 12.04 -8.63 -23.22
C ASN A 212 10.53 -8.30 -23.33
N LEU A 213 10.02 -8.06 -24.54
CA LEU A 213 8.61 -7.80 -24.79
C LEU A 213 7.71 -9.00 -24.46
N ILE A 214 8.23 -10.24 -24.45
CA ILE A 214 7.49 -11.44 -24.01
C ILE A 214 7.57 -11.62 -22.49
N ILE A 215 8.78 -11.44 -21.92
CA ILE A 215 9.02 -11.69 -20.50
C ILE A 215 8.35 -10.60 -19.64
N VAL A 216 8.35 -9.33 -20.06
CA VAL A 216 7.77 -8.21 -19.29
C VAL A 216 6.26 -8.39 -19.04
N PRO A 217 5.38 -8.60 -20.03
CA PRO A 217 3.96 -8.87 -19.79
C PRO A 217 3.75 -10.10 -18.91
N THR A 218 4.53 -11.16 -19.14
CA THR A 218 4.45 -12.39 -18.34
C THR A 218 4.79 -12.12 -16.87
N GLN A 219 5.88 -11.41 -16.61
CA GLN A 219 6.30 -10.94 -15.29
C GLN A 219 5.19 -10.12 -14.63
N ILE A 220 4.63 -9.14 -15.35
CA ILE A 220 3.58 -8.26 -14.84
C ILE A 220 2.34 -9.05 -14.43
N VAL A 221 1.90 -10.01 -15.24
CA VAL A 221 0.76 -10.89 -14.90
C VAL A 221 1.04 -11.65 -13.60
N LEU A 222 2.23 -12.23 -13.44
CA LEU A 222 2.63 -12.91 -12.20
C LEU A 222 2.65 -11.94 -11.01
N SER A 223 3.17 -10.73 -11.18
CA SER A 223 3.19 -9.69 -10.15
C SER A 223 1.79 -9.25 -9.75
N VAL A 224 0.86 -9.06 -10.70
CA VAL A 224 -0.53 -8.69 -10.43
C VAL A 224 -1.25 -9.78 -9.65
N ILE A 225 -1.04 -11.06 -9.99
CA ILE A 225 -1.62 -12.20 -9.26
C ILE A 225 -1.19 -12.21 -7.79
N VAL A 226 0.09 -11.95 -7.52
CA VAL A 226 0.62 -11.89 -6.15
C VAL A 226 0.12 -10.62 -5.44
N GLY A 227 0.20 -9.47 -6.11
CA GLY A 227 -0.09 -8.15 -5.54
C GLY A 227 -1.56 -7.94 -5.19
N ILE A 228 -2.51 -8.46 -5.98
CA ILE A 228 -3.95 -8.33 -5.71
C ILE A 228 -4.45 -9.31 -4.63
N SER A 229 -3.64 -10.30 -4.27
CA SER A 229 -4.08 -11.36 -3.36
C SER A 229 -4.54 -10.88 -1.98
N PRO A 230 -3.95 -9.85 -1.34
CA PRO A 230 -4.44 -9.33 -0.05
C PRO A 230 -5.83 -8.70 -0.15
N LEU A 231 -6.15 -8.06 -1.29
CA LEU A 231 -7.47 -7.48 -1.56
C LEU A 231 -8.52 -8.59 -1.69
N PHE A 232 -8.22 -9.67 -2.39
CA PHE A 232 -9.16 -10.79 -2.50
C PHE A 232 -9.41 -11.47 -1.16
N GLN A 233 -8.35 -11.68 -0.37
CA GLN A 233 -8.52 -12.23 0.99
C GLN A 233 -9.43 -11.34 1.83
N ASP A 234 -9.33 -10.01 1.67
CA ASP A 234 -10.12 -9.05 2.43
C ASP A 234 -11.60 -9.07 2.07
N LEU A 235 -11.87 -9.06 0.77
CA LEU A 235 -13.23 -9.09 0.23
C LEU A 235 -13.90 -10.44 0.50
N GLU A 236 -13.17 -11.55 0.39
CA GLU A 236 -13.66 -12.89 0.70
C GLU A 236 -14.04 -13.02 2.18
N GLU A 237 -13.24 -12.48 3.10
CA GLU A 237 -13.54 -12.45 4.53
C GLU A 237 -14.75 -11.55 4.83
N THR A 238 -14.79 -10.35 4.24
CA THR A 238 -15.88 -9.39 4.44
C THR A 238 -17.22 -9.94 3.93
N LEU A 239 -17.20 -10.75 2.87
CA LEU A 239 -18.38 -11.40 2.29
C LEU A 239 -18.66 -12.81 2.86
N ASN A 240 -17.90 -13.25 3.86
CA ASN A 240 -17.98 -14.60 4.44
C ASN A 240 -17.94 -15.74 3.40
N ILE A 241 -17.09 -15.59 2.38
CA ILE A 241 -16.90 -16.61 1.34
C ILE A 241 -15.94 -17.67 1.87
N PRO A 242 -16.30 -18.97 1.82
CA PRO A 242 -15.43 -20.03 2.28
C PRO A 242 -14.14 -20.12 1.43
N THR A 243 -13.04 -20.52 2.08
CA THR A 243 -11.69 -20.57 1.49
C THR A 243 -11.48 -21.64 0.40
N GLY A 244 -12.45 -22.54 0.21
CA GLY A 244 -12.44 -23.58 -0.82
C GLY A 244 -12.66 -23.04 -2.24
N PHE A 245 -12.49 -23.90 -3.24
CA PHE A 245 -12.88 -23.59 -4.62
C PHE A 245 -14.40 -23.47 -4.68
N GLY A 246 -14.90 -22.28 -5.00
CA GLY A 246 -16.33 -22.01 -5.01
C GLY A 246 -16.68 -20.98 -6.08
N TRP A 247 -17.86 -21.13 -6.69
CA TRP A 247 -18.32 -20.23 -7.75
C TRP A 247 -18.40 -18.76 -7.27
N LYS A 248 -18.73 -18.53 -5.99
CA LYS A 248 -18.76 -17.19 -5.36
C LYS A 248 -17.39 -16.50 -5.39
N ARG A 249 -16.32 -17.27 -5.17
CA ARG A 249 -14.94 -16.78 -5.19
C ARG A 249 -14.50 -16.42 -6.60
N CYS A 250 -14.83 -17.29 -7.57
CA CYS A 250 -14.59 -17.02 -8.98
C CYS A 250 -15.32 -15.74 -9.43
N LEU A 251 -16.62 -15.64 -9.12
CA LEU A 251 -17.43 -14.47 -9.46
C LEU A 251 -16.86 -13.18 -8.86
N LEU A 252 -16.48 -13.17 -7.59
CA LEU A 252 -15.89 -12.00 -6.93
C LEU A 252 -14.58 -11.57 -7.62
N ARG A 253 -13.65 -12.50 -7.84
CA ARG A 253 -12.34 -12.20 -8.45
C ARG A 253 -12.49 -11.72 -9.89
N THR A 254 -13.37 -12.37 -10.67
CA THR A 254 -13.70 -11.94 -12.03
C THR A 254 -14.36 -10.57 -12.05
N THR A 255 -15.24 -10.26 -11.10
CA THR A 255 -15.89 -8.92 -11.03
C THR A 255 -14.86 -7.83 -10.78
N VAL A 256 -13.96 -8.01 -9.82
CA VAL A 256 -12.90 -7.03 -9.53
C VAL A 256 -11.97 -6.86 -10.75
N MET A 257 -11.58 -7.96 -11.40
CA MET A 257 -10.75 -7.90 -12.61
C MET A 257 -11.46 -7.19 -13.77
N LEU A 258 -12.77 -7.44 -13.94
CA LEU A 258 -13.58 -6.79 -14.98
C LEU A 258 -13.62 -5.27 -14.76
N VAL A 259 -13.78 -4.81 -13.51
CA VAL A 259 -13.73 -3.37 -13.20
C VAL A 259 -12.34 -2.79 -13.51
N ALA A 260 -11.26 -3.52 -13.20
CA ALA A 260 -9.90 -3.08 -13.54
C ALA A 260 -9.67 -2.96 -15.05
N VAL A 261 -10.21 -3.91 -15.83
CA VAL A 261 -10.19 -3.90 -17.30
C VAL A 261 -10.95 -2.70 -17.86
N ILE A 262 -12.16 -2.44 -17.37
CA ILE A 262 -12.95 -1.27 -17.79
C ILE A 262 -12.19 0.02 -17.52
N LEU A 263 -11.56 0.15 -16.34
CA LEU A 263 -10.76 1.33 -16.01
C LEU A 263 -9.54 1.48 -16.93
N ALA A 264 -8.85 0.37 -17.22
CA ALA A 264 -7.71 0.34 -18.12
C ALA A 264 -8.07 0.73 -19.56
N GLU A 265 -9.27 0.37 -20.03
CA GLU A 265 -9.78 0.78 -21.34
C GLU A 265 -10.17 2.27 -21.38
N THR A 266 -10.73 2.82 -20.29
CA THR A 266 -11.12 4.23 -20.29
C THR A 266 -9.93 5.19 -20.34
N ILE A 267 -8.82 4.87 -19.68
CA ILE A 267 -7.65 5.76 -19.59
C ILE A 267 -6.39 4.95 -19.91
N PRO A 268 -5.93 4.88 -21.17
CA PRO A 268 -4.78 4.05 -21.59
C PRO A 268 -3.41 4.65 -21.20
N ARG A 269 -3.37 5.57 -20.23
CA ARG A 269 -2.19 6.29 -19.74
C ARG A 269 -1.76 5.70 -18.40
N PHE A 270 -0.87 4.70 -18.40
CA PHE A 270 -0.45 4.03 -17.16
C PHE A 270 0.28 4.99 -16.20
N ASP A 271 1.05 5.93 -16.73
CA ASP A 271 1.82 6.94 -16.01
C ASP A 271 0.93 7.85 -15.15
N LEU A 272 -0.17 8.34 -15.73
CA LEU A 272 -1.15 9.18 -15.02
C LEU A 272 -1.86 8.42 -13.91
N ILE A 273 -2.27 7.18 -14.19
CA ILE A 273 -2.97 6.35 -13.21
C ILE A 273 -2.04 6.00 -12.05
N MET A 274 -0.78 5.59 -12.33
CA MET A 274 0.23 5.34 -11.29
C MET A 274 0.45 6.59 -10.44
N SER A 275 0.62 7.75 -11.07
CA SER A 275 0.82 9.02 -10.37
C SER A 275 -0.38 9.38 -9.48
N LEU A 276 -1.60 9.26 -10.02
CA LEU A 276 -2.83 9.55 -9.31
C LEU A 276 -2.99 8.67 -8.06
N ILE A 277 -2.80 7.36 -8.21
CA ILE A 277 -2.91 6.40 -7.08
C ILE A 277 -1.81 6.67 -6.06
N GLY A 278 -0.59 6.91 -6.53
CA GLY A 278 0.58 7.21 -5.71
C GLY A 278 0.38 8.45 -4.85
N CYS A 279 -0.11 9.53 -5.44
CA CYS A 279 -0.39 10.78 -4.75
C CYS A 279 -1.60 10.69 -3.82
N SER A 280 -2.72 10.14 -4.30
CA SER A 280 -4.01 10.24 -3.61
C SER A 280 -4.19 9.21 -2.49
N LEU A 281 -3.75 7.96 -2.71
CA LEU A 281 -3.96 6.85 -1.78
C LEU A 281 -2.67 6.52 -1.03
N LEU A 282 -1.58 6.29 -1.76
CA LEU A 282 -0.34 5.78 -1.20
C LEU A 282 0.42 6.84 -0.42
N GLY A 283 0.43 8.09 -0.88
CA GLY A 283 1.02 9.22 -0.17
C GLY A 283 0.47 9.36 1.25
N GLN A 284 -0.83 9.11 1.45
CA GLN A 284 -1.46 9.15 2.77
C GLN A 284 -1.00 7.99 3.66
N LEU A 285 -0.95 6.78 3.10
CA LEU A 285 -0.47 5.57 3.78
C LEU A 285 1.01 5.66 4.21
N MET A 286 1.82 6.41 3.47
CA MET A 286 3.24 6.58 3.75
C MET A 286 3.53 7.76 4.71
N PHE A 287 2.96 8.93 4.46
CA PHE A 287 3.38 10.18 5.12
C PHE A 287 2.43 10.65 6.24
N ILE A 288 1.15 10.27 6.20
CA ILE A 288 0.14 10.80 7.12
C ILE A 288 -0.17 9.81 8.23
N TYR A 289 -0.54 8.59 7.88
CA TYR A 289 -1.04 7.62 8.85
C TYR A 289 0.04 7.06 9.80
N PRO A 290 1.28 6.73 9.38
CA PRO A 290 2.30 6.23 10.30
C PRO A 290 2.62 7.19 11.47
N PRO A 291 2.87 8.50 11.25
CA PRO A 291 3.10 9.44 12.35
C PRO A 291 1.87 9.64 13.25
N LEU A 292 0.66 9.66 12.68
CA LEU A 292 -0.58 9.76 13.47
C LEU A 292 -0.73 8.58 14.43
N ILE A 293 -0.57 7.37 13.90
CA ILE A 293 -0.65 6.14 14.68
C ILE A 293 0.43 6.11 15.75
N TYR A 294 1.68 6.44 15.40
CA TYR A 294 2.80 6.44 16.34
C TYR A 294 2.56 7.39 17.53
N ASN A 295 2.18 8.64 17.24
CA ASN A 295 1.93 9.63 18.28
C ASN A 295 0.78 9.21 19.21
N LYS A 296 -0.31 8.68 18.63
CA LYS A 296 -1.48 8.26 19.39
C LYS A 296 -1.21 7.05 20.28
N LEU A 297 -0.51 6.03 19.76
CA LEU A 297 -0.15 4.85 20.55
C LEU A 297 0.81 5.18 21.69
N ARG A 298 1.78 6.07 21.46
CA ARG A 298 2.68 6.56 22.51
C ARG A 298 1.93 7.29 23.61
N TYR A 299 0.92 8.09 23.24
CA TYR A 299 0.04 8.75 24.20
C TYR A 299 -0.74 7.73 25.05
N LEU A 300 -1.39 6.74 24.41
CA LEU A 300 -2.13 5.69 25.12
C LEU A 300 -1.23 4.87 26.05
N TYR A 301 0.00 4.59 25.65
CA TYR A 301 0.99 3.92 26.49
C TYR A 301 1.34 4.74 27.74
N SER A 302 1.52 6.06 27.59
CA SER A 302 1.80 6.94 28.72
C SER A 302 0.68 6.91 29.76
N LEU A 303 -0.58 7.02 29.31
CA LEU A 303 -1.75 6.96 30.19
C LEU A 303 -1.82 5.67 31.02
N LYS A 304 -1.52 4.52 30.41
CA LYS A 304 -1.53 3.21 31.08
C LYS A 304 -0.42 3.10 32.13
N ASN A 305 0.80 3.54 31.81
CA ASN A 305 1.92 3.51 32.75
C ASN A 305 1.69 4.45 33.94
N THR A 306 1.16 5.65 33.71
CA THR A 306 0.82 6.59 34.76
C THR A 306 -0.23 6.00 35.69
N SER A 307 -1.31 5.40 35.16
CA SER A 307 -2.36 4.74 35.95
C SER A 307 -1.83 3.57 36.79
N THR A 308 -0.88 2.78 36.25
CA THR A 308 -0.27 1.65 36.96
C THR A 308 0.62 2.11 38.12
N ASN A 309 1.35 3.23 37.94
CA ASN A 309 2.19 3.83 38.97
C ASN A 309 1.37 4.47 40.11
N TYR A 310 0.18 5.00 39.83
CA TYR A 310 -0.72 5.49 40.88
C TYR A 310 -1.29 4.36 41.75
N ILE A 311 -1.59 3.20 41.16
CA ILE A 311 -2.10 2.03 41.91
C ILE A 311 -1.00 1.43 42.80
N SER A 312 0.26 1.38 42.34
CA SER A 312 1.37 0.87 43.15
C SER A 312 1.79 1.81 44.28
N PHE A 313 1.62 3.13 44.12
CA PHE A 313 1.95 4.11 45.16
C PHE A 313 0.97 4.07 46.35
N ASN A 314 -0.32 3.77 46.10
CA ASN A 314 -1.33 3.69 47.17
C ASN A 314 -1.22 2.43 48.06
N TYR A 315 -0.43 1.43 47.68
CA TYR A 315 -0.15 0.25 48.52
C TYR A 315 1.17 0.36 49.31
N GLY A 316 1.83 1.53 49.26
CA GLY A 316 3.22 1.69 49.65
C GLY A 316 3.50 2.61 50.83
N THR A 317 2.62 2.80 51.81
CA THR A 317 2.98 3.52 53.05
C THR A 317 2.10 3.11 54.24
N HIS A 318 2.60 2.22 55.10
CA HIS A 318 2.38 2.29 56.55
C HIS A 318 3.42 1.40 57.26
N SER A 319 4.51 2.03 57.69
CA SER A 319 5.43 1.52 58.71
C SER A 319 4.90 1.90 60.09
N LEU A 320 4.73 0.92 60.98
CA LEU A 320 4.63 1.13 62.43
C LEU A 320 5.44 0.05 63.15
N GLU A 321 6.48 0.52 63.84
CA GLU A 321 7.30 -0.20 64.80
C GLU A 321 6.52 -0.51 66.09
N SER A 322 6.74 -1.68 66.70
CA SER A 322 7.04 -1.78 68.14
C SER A 322 7.48 -3.20 68.54
N SER A 323 8.60 -3.25 69.25
CA SER A 323 9.37 -4.38 69.80
C SER A 323 8.62 -5.35 70.73
N PHE A 324 9.00 -6.63 70.70
CA PHE A 324 9.54 -7.39 71.85
C PHE A 324 10.00 -8.79 71.41
N GLY A 325 11.11 -9.29 71.96
CA GLY A 325 11.91 -10.38 71.39
C GLY A 325 11.65 -11.81 71.90
N ALA A 326 12.60 -12.67 71.50
CA ALA A 326 12.93 -14.03 71.91
C ALA A 326 12.29 -15.23 71.14
N ASN A 327 13.14 -15.81 70.27
CA ASN A 327 13.35 -17.24 69.93
C ASN A 327 12.19 -18.25 70.02
N HIS A 328 11.79 -18.84 68.88
CA HIS A 328 12.20 -20.21 68.48
C HIS A 328 11.57 -20.62 67.13
N GLU A 329 12.45 -21.09 66.24
CA GLU A 329 12.34 -22.09 65.17
C GLU A 329 11.08 -22.31 64.29
N ARG A 330 11.40 -22.44 62.99
CA ARG A 330 10.56 -22.68 61.81
C ARG A 330 9.61 -23.88 61.89
N LYS A 331 8.36 -23.63 61.46
CA LYS A 331 7.55 -24.48 60.56
C LYS A 331 6.40 -23.63 59.98
N LYS A 332 6.19 -23.60 58.65
CA LYS A 332 5.09 -22.83 58.02
C LYS A 332 4.07 -23.74 57.32
N SER A 333 2.83 -23.59 57.78
CA SER A 333 1.50 -24.02 57.29
C SER A 333 1.10 -23.26 55.99
N ASN A 334 0.28 -23.76 55.05
CA ASN A 334 -1.12 -24.28 55.03
C ASN A 334 -2.25 -23.21 55.01
N THR A 335 -3.03 -23.24 53.90
CA THR A 335 -4.52 -23.16 53.81
C THR A 335 -5.27 -21.83 53.50
N TYR A 336 -6.34 -22.03 52.69
CA TYR A 336 -7.36 -21.21 51.98
C TYR A 336 -8.36 -20.38 52.82
N ASN A 337 -9.22 -19.61 52.09
CA ASN A 337 -10.55 -18.98 52.42
C ASN A 337 -10.52 -17.44 52.53
N LEU A 338 -11.47 -16.58 52.11
CA LEU A 338 -12.76 -16.59 51.38
C LEU A 338 -13.14 -15.08 51.17
N TYR A 339 -13.84 -14.71 50.08
CA TYR A 339 -14.43 -13.36 49.76
C TYR A 339 -15.43 -12.85 50.83
N PRO A 340 -16.02 -11.59 50.84
CA PRO A 340 -16.32 -10.64 49.76
C PRO A 340 -16.18 -9.11 50.11
N GLU A 341 -16.78 -8.20 49.32
CA GLU A 341 -16.95 -6.74 49.55
C GLU A 341 -15.82 -5.77 49.13
N THR A 342 -15.75 -5.46 47.83
CA THR A 342 -15.40 -4.09 47.34
C THR A 342 -15.81 -3.88 45.88
N ILE A 343 -16.75 -4.69 45.37
CA ILE A 343 -17.29 -4.63 43.99
C ILE A 343 -18.37 -3.53 43.84
N SER A 344 -18.64 -2.71 44.86
CA SER A 344 -19.78 -1.78 44.87
C SER A 344 -19.43 -0.28 44.71
N LEU A 345 -18.20 0.11 44.34
CA LEU A 345 -17.83 1.54 44.24
C LEU A 345 -17.14 1.97 42.93
N LEU A 346 -17.10 1.12 41.90
CA LEU A 346 -16.60 1.50 40.57
C LEU A 346 -17.70 1.58 39.49
N GLU A 347 -18.97 1.56 39.88
CA GLU A 347 -20.12 1.53 38.97
C GLU A 347 -20.78 2.91 38.70
N THR A 348 -20.08 4.02 38.99
CA THR A 348 -20.62 5.39 38.78
C THR A 348 -19.67 6.28 37.96
N GLY A 349 -19.04 5.71 36.94
CA GLY A 349 -18.30 6.45 35.92
C GLY A 349 -18.73 5.99 34.53
N SER A 350 -19.88 6.49 34.07
CA SER A 350 -20.49 6.23 32.78
C SER A 350 -19.50 6.32 31.61
N TYR A 351 -19.00 5.18 31.12
CA TYR A 351 -18.37 5.11 29.80
C TYR A 351 -19.48 5.22 28.75
N GLU A 352 -19.85 6.46 28.44
CA GLU A 352 -20.79 6.79 27.38
C GLU A 352 -20.18 6.34 26.04
N HIS A 353 -20.75 5.29 25.45
CA HIS A 353 -20.40 4.74 24.14
C HIS A 353 -20.79 5.74 23.04
N ARG A 354 -20.04 6.85 22.91
CA ARG A 354 -20.37 7.92 21.97
C ARG A 354 -19.89 7.55 20.56
N ARG A 355 -20.83 7.18 19.68
CA ARG A 355 -20.60 7.06 18.23
C ARG A 355 -19.91 8.34 17.73
N PRO A 356 -18.75 8.28 17.05
CA PRO A 356 -18.22 9.48 16.41
C PRO A 356 -19.05 9.75 15.16
N GLN A 357 -19.82 10.84 15.19
CA GLN A 357 -20.39 11.45 13.99
C GLN A 357 -19.25 11.94 13.10
N VAL A 358 -19.34 11.63 11.81
CA VAL A 358 -18.31 11.86 10.76
C VAL A 358 -17.72 13.27 10.78
N GLY A 359 -18.50 14.30 11.15
CA GLY A 359 -18.03 15.69 11.25
C GLY A 359 -17.02 15.98 12.37
N LYS A 360 -17.00 15.20 13.47
CA LYS A 360 -16.03 15.38 14.57
C LYS A 360 -14.69 14.69 14.32
N PHE A 361 -14.58 13.88 13.27
CA PHE A 361 -13.34 13.18 12.90
C PHE A 361 -12.26 14.15 12.40
N ILE A 362 -12.61 15.03 11.45
CA ILE A 362 -11.68 16.04 10.92
C ILE A 362 -11.28 17.01 12.03
N LEU A 363 -12.23 17.44 12.87
CA LEU A 363 -11.94 18.36 13.97
C LEU A 363 -11.00 17.74 15.03
N ASN A 364 -11.17 16.46 15.38
CA ASN A 364 -10.29 15.77 16.35
C ASN A 364 -8.89 15.45 15.82
N ILE A 365 -8.68 15.41 14.49
CA ILE A 365 -7.33 15.33 13.90
C ILE A 365 -6.57 16.64 14.14
N PHE A 366 -7.27 17.79 14.09
CA PHE A 366 -6.69 19.11 14.30
C PHE A 366 -6.66 19.53 15.79
N TYR A 367 -7.55 19.04 16.63
CA TYR A 367 -7.61 19.32 18.09
C TYR A 367 -6.59 18.52 18.92
N LEU A 368 -5.37 18.35 18.40
CA LEU A 368 -4.25 17.76 19.13
C LEU A 368 -3.53 18.79 20.02
N GLU A 369 -4.26 19.81 20.47
CA GLU A 369 -3.72 20.99 21.12
C GLU A 369 -3.77 20.95 22.65
N ASN A 370 -4.59 20.09 23.27
CA ASN A 370 -4.67 20.01 24.73
C ASN A 370 -4.40 18.60 25.25
N VAL A 371 -3.66 18.55 26.35
CA VAL A 371 -3.24 17.37 27.13
C VAL A 371 -1.85 16.83 26.76
N LEU A 372 -0.86 17.61 27.19
CA LEU A 372 0.57 17.36 27.11
C LEU A 372 1.08 17.11 28.54
N TYR A 373 1.29 15.86 28.96
CA TYR A 373 2.14 15.56 30.13
C TYR A 373 2.81 14.16 30.02
N MET A 374 4.06 14.20 29.53
CA MET A 374 5.26 13.35 29.68
C MET A 374 5.20 11.80 29.70
N ALA A 375 6.20 11.06 29.18
CA ALA A 375 7.61 11.37 28.84
C ALA A 375 7.91 11.53 27.32
N PRO A 376 8.94 12.30 26.93
CA PRO A 376 8.92 13.09 25.70
C PRO A 376 9.25 12.27 24.45
N ILE A 377 8.35 12.28 23.49
CA ILE A 377 8.79 12.51 22.12
C ILE A 377 9.43 13.91 22.14
N SER A 378 10.68 14.06 21.72
CA SER A 378 11.34 15.37 21.74
C SER A 378 10.46 16.39 21.01
N LEU A 379 10.42 17.64 21.49
CA LEU A 379 9.66 18.71 20.81
C LEU A 379 9.96 18.69 19.29
N LYS A 380 11.22 18.42 18.92
CA LYS A 380 11.66 18.21 17.55
C LYS A 380 10.91 17.11 16.80
N ILE A 381 10.71 15.92 17.38
CA ILE A 381 9.98 14.83 16.73
C ILE A 381 8.48 15.15 16.64
N LYS A 382 7.90 15.84 17.63
CA LYS A 382 6.49 16.28 17.57
C LYS A 382 6.29 17.33 16.46
N THR A 383 7.17 18.34 16.40
CA THR A 383 7.14 19.36 15.35
C THR A 383 7.40 18.74 13.98
N LEU A 384 8.39 17.85 13.86
CA LEU A 384 8.69 17.10 12.64
C LEU A 384 7.48 16.29 12.18
N SER A 385 6.81 15.58 13.10
CA SER A 385 5.61 14.80 12.78
C SER A 385 4.46 15.68 12.30
N HIS A 386 4.22 16.83 12.92
CA HIS A 386 3.18 17.77 12.45
C HIS A 386 3.52 18.36 11.09
N VAL A 387 4.79 18.74 10.87
CA VAL A 387 5.26 19.25 9.59
C VAL A 387 5.12 18.18 8.51
N LEU A 388 5.50 16.92 8.78
CA LEU A 388 5.33 15.80 7.85
C LEU A 388 3.86 15.55 7.51
N ILE A 389 2.97 15.60 8.49
CA ILE A 389 1.52 15.41 8.25
C ILE A 389 0.97 16.57 7.40
N LEU A 390 1.29 17.82 7.74
CA LEU A 390 0.83 19.00 6.98
C LEU A 390 1.36 18.99 5.55
N MET A 391 2.66 18.68 5.38
CA MET A 391 3.30 18.56 4.07
C MET A 391 2.73 17.39 3.28
N GLY A 392 2.43 16.26 3.94
CA GLY A 392 1.80 15.10 3.31
C GLY A 392 0.38 15.42 2.84
N ILE A 393 -0.43 16.11 3.65
CA ILE A 393 -1.78 16.55 3.27
C ILE A 393 -1.71 17.54 2.12
N SER A 394 -0.87 18.58 2.21
CA SER A 394 -0.75 19.58 1.14
C SER A 394 -0.23 18.96 -0.15
N ALA A 395 0.82 18.13 -0.08
CA ALA A 395 1.33 17.40 -1.24
C ALA A 395 0.25 16.51 -1.86
N THR A 396 -0.50 15.76 -1.04
CA THR A 396 -1.57 14.88 -1.54
C THR A 396 -2.67 15.68 -2.25
N ILE A 397 -3.18 16.75 -1.64
CA ILE A 397 -4.25 17.57 -2.22
C ILE A 397 -3.77 18.24 -3.51
N VAL A 398 -2.62 18.92 -3.46
CA VAL A 398 -2.08 19.66 -4.61
C VAL A 398 -1.75 18.73 -5.76
N SER A 399 -1.05 17.63 -5.50
CA SER A 399 -0.70 16.67 -6.55
C SER A 399 -1.93 15.94 -7.11
N THR A 400 -2.90 15.57 -6.29
CA THR A 400 -4.14 14.94 -6.78
C THR A 400 -4.94 15.89 -7.66
N CYS A 401 -5.07 17.17 -7.27
CA CYS A 401 -5.77 18.16 -8.08
C CYS A 401 -5.08 18.37 -9.43
N ILE A 402 -3.76 18.54 -9.44
CA ILE A 402 -2.99 18.76 -10.68
C ILE A 402 -3.06 17.54 -11.59
N VAL A 403 -2.84 16.33 -11.07
CA VAL A 403 -2.92 15.10 -11.87
C VAL A 403 -4.35 14.87 -12.38
N MET A 404 -5.38 15.22 -11.60
CA MET A 404 -6.77 15.16 -12.09
C MET A 404 -7.03 16.15 -13.21
N THR A 405 -6.55 17.39 -13.10
CA THR A 405 -6.66 18.37 -14.18
C THR A 405 -5.93 17.88 -15.44
N ASP A 406 -4.71 17.34 -15.28
CA ASP A 406 -3.92 16.78 -16.37
C ASP A 406 -4.61 15.58 -17.04
N ILE A 407 -5.26 14.70 -16.26
CA ILE A 407 -6.10 13.63 -16.80
C ILE A 407 -7.27 14.21 -17.61
N VAL A 408 -7.93 15.26 -17.13
CA VAL A 408 -9.10 15.84 -17.82
C VAL A 408 -8.68 16.58 -19.10
N GLU A 409 -7.55 17.28 -19.09
CA GLU A 409 -7.05 18.07 -20.23
C GLU A 409 -6.34 17.21 -21.28
N ASN A 410 -5.54 16.24 -20.85
CA ASN A 410 -4.59 15.52 -21.70
C ASN A 410 -4.88 14.02 -21.87
N ALA A 411 -5.92 13.46 -21.23
CA ALA A 411 -6.35 12.10 -21.56
C ALA A 411 -7.11 12.09 -22.88
N GLU A 412 -6.45 11.63 -23.94
CA GLU A 412 -7.16 11.08 -25.09
C GLU A 412 -7.87 9.80 -24.63
N PHE A 413 -9.14 9.93 -24.24
CA PHE A 413 -10.04 8.79 -24.05
C PHE A 413 -10.14 8.07 -25.39
N THR A 414 -9.36 6.99 -25.57
CA THR A 414 -9.50 6.11 -26.75
C THR A 414 -10.88 5.49 -26.64
N PRO A 415 -11.68 5.46 -27.72
CA PRO A 415 -12.99 4.83 -27.67
C PRO A 415 -12.83 3.37 -27.19
N PRO A 416 -13.32 3.02 -25.98
CA PRO A 416 -13.30 1.66 -25.49
C PRO A 416 -14.01 0.74 -26.48
N CYS A 417 -13.57 -0.52 -26.60
CA CYS A 417 -14.29 -1.49 -27.42
C CYS A 417 -15.69 -1.80 -26.88
N ILE A 418 -15.93 -1.52 -25.59
CA ILE A 418 -17.18 -1.84 -24.88
C ILE A 418 -18.16 -0.65 -24.85
N ILE A 419 -17.68 0.60 -24.69
CA ILE A 419 -18.52 1.79 -24.48
C ILE A 419 -17.82 3.00 -25.11
N ASN A 420 -18.47 3.82 -25.94
CA ASN A 420 -17.87 5.05 -26.48
C ASN A 420 -17.75 6.17 -25.42
N SER A 421 -16.72 6.13 -24.58
CA SER A 421 -16.50 7.06 -23.45
C SER A 421 -16.07 8.47 -23.89
N THR A 422 -15.44 8.61 -25.06
CA THR A 422 -14.94 9.89 -25.60
C THR A 422 -16.07 10.88 -25.90
N LEU A 423 -17.23 10.39 -26.34
CA LEU A 423 -18.41 11.23 -26.57
C LEU A 423 -19.04 11.66 -25.24
N ALA A 424 -19.06 10.77 -24.25
CA ALA A 424 -19.67 11.02 -22.94
C ALA A 424 -18.89 12.05 -22.10
N SER A 425 -17.55 11.99 -22.11
CA SER A 425 -16.72 12.98 -21.37
C SER A 425 -16.83 14.38 -21.96
N LYS A 426 -16.82 14.51 -23.29
CA LYS A 426 -16.99 15.80 -23.99
C LYS A 426 -18.37 16.42 -23.76
N LEU A 427 -19.42 15.60 -23.62
CA LEU A 427 -20.77 16.07 -23.31
C LEU A 427 -20.91 16.57 -21.86
N LEU A 428 -20.24 15.92 -20.90
CA LEU A 428 -20.22 16.37 -19.50
C LEU A 428 -19.39 17.65 -19.33
N TYR A 429 -18.28 17.81 -20.05
CA TYR A 429 -17.48 19.03 -20.01
C TYR A 429 -18.23 20.24 -20.59
N ASN A 430 -18.92 20.09 -21.73
CA ASN A 430 -19.72 21.18 -22.29
C ASN A 430 -20.93 21.59 -21.44
N GLN A 431 -21.22 20.87 -20.34
CA GLN A 431 -22.29 21.18 -19.39
C GLN A 431 -21.79 21.74 -18.04
N MET A 432 -20.48 21.73 -17.77
CA MET A 432 -19.85 22.41 -16.63
C MET A 432 -19.23 23.73 -17.07
#